data_AF-A0A6I4YI77-F1
#
_entry.id   AF-A0A6I4YI77-F1
#
_cell.length_a   1.000
_cell.length_b   1.000
_cell.length_c   1.000
_cell.angle_alpha   90.00
_cell.angle_beta   90.00
_cell.angle_gamma   90.00
#
_symmetry.space_group_name_H-M   'P 1'
#
loop_
_entity.id
_entity.type
_entity.pdbx_description
1 polymer ?
#
loop_
_entity_poly.entity_id
_entity_poly.type
_entity_poly.pdbx_seq_one_letter_code
_entity_poly.pdbx_strand_id
1 'polypeptide(L)' 'YGSGSPAVTLRLLDVLRIVAEGEPDPQRRRELRRHANLTIEDARRDTKNAGDLRELEARYQNMLETS' A
#
# COMPACT_ATOMS: atom_id res chain seq x y z
N TYR A 1 -17.55 -15.52 0.59
CA TYR A 1 -16.13 -15.76 0.90
C TYR A 1 -15.37 -15.82 -0.41
N GLY A 2 -14.85 -14.70 -0.93
CA GLY A 2 -14.19 -14.73 -2.25
C GLY A 2 -14.00 -13.41 -2.99
N SER A 3 -14.37 -12.26 -2.43
CA SER A 3 -13.81 -10.98 -2.90
C SER A 3 -12.42 -10.85 -2.28
N GLY A 4 -11.39 -10.58 -3.08
CA GLY A 4 -10.04 -10.33 -2.59
C GLY A 4 -10.13 -9.30 -1.47
N SER A 5 -9.90 -9.73 -0.23
CA SER A 5 -10.27 -8.91 0.91
C SER A 5 -9.39 -7.65 0.90
N PRO A 6 -9.95 -6.43 0.94
CA PRO A 6 -9.17 -5.19 1.05
C PRO A 6 -8.18 -5.25 2.24
N ALA A 7 -8.50 -6.03 3.28
CA ALA A 7 -7.61 -6.37 4.37
C ALA A 7 -6.24 -6.95 3.97
N VAL A 8 -6.16 -7.75 2.90
CA VAL A 8 -4.89 -8.31 2.40
C VAL A 8 -4.05 -7.21 1.75
N THR A 9 -4.67 -6.38 0.92
CA THR A 9 -4.01 -5.23 0.29
C THR A 9 -3.53 -4.22 1.34
N LEU A 10 -4.35 -3.96 2.36
CA LEU A 10 -3.99 -3.11 3.50
C LEU A 10 -2.77 -3.65 4.26
N ARG A 11 -2.69 -4.97 4.45
CA ARG A 11 -1.51 -5.61 5.05
C ARG A 11 -0.30 -5.55 4.13
N LEU A 12 -0.48 -5.69 2.83
CA LEU A 12 0.61 -5.63 1.86
C LEU A 12 1.25 -4.23 1.84
N LEU A 13 0.45 -3.17 1.89
CA LEU A 13 0.95 -1.79 2.00
C LEU A 13 1.72 -1.55 3.30
N ASP A 14 1.26 -2.12 4.40
CA ASP A 14 1.94 -2.02 5.69
C ASP A 14 3.33 -2.69 5.67
N VAL A 15 3.41 -3.88 5.06
CA VAL A 15 4.70 -4.58 4.87
C VAL A 15 5.63 -3.78 3.96
N LEU A 16 5.12 -3.25 2.84
CA LEU A 16 5.93 -2.44 1.93
C LEU A 16 6.47 -1.18 2.62
N ARG A 17 5.70 -0.57 3.52
CA ARG A 17 6.15 0.55 4.35
C ARG A 17 7.29 0.14 5.28
N ILE A 18 7.09 -0.90 6.09
CA ILE A 18 8.10 -1.37 7.06
C ILE A 18 9.41 -1.73 6.35
N VAL A 19 9.32 -2.38 5.18
CA VAL A 19 10.49 -2.73 4.37
C VAL A 19 11.16 -1.48 3.80
N ALA A 20 10.38 -0.48 3.34
CA ALA A 20 10.94 0.77 2.84
C ALA A 20 11.65 1.60 3.92
N GLU A 21 11.13 1.61 5.16
CA GLU A 21 11.77 2.27 6.31
C GLU A 21 13.12 1.65 6.67
N GLY A 22 13.23 0.32 6.55
CA GLY A 22 14.46 -0.42 6.84
C GLY A 22 15.45 -0.53 5.66
N GLU A 23 15.08 -0.09 4.46
CA GLU A 23 15.89 -0.27 3.25
C GLU A 23 16.87 0.89 3.06
N PRO A 24 18.19 0.69 3.25
CA PRO A 24 19.16 1.76 3.09
C PRO A 24 19.35 2.18 1.63
N ASP A 25 19.11 1.29 0.67
CA ASP A 25 19.35 1.55 -0.75
C ASP A 25 18.23 2.43 -1.37
N PRO A 26 18.57 3.61 -1.92
CA PRO A 26 17.59 4.55 -2.46
C PRO A 26 16.91 4.04 -3.75
N GLN A 27 17.58 3.17 -4.54
CA GLN A 27 16.99 2.59 -5.73
C GLN A 27 15.94 1.54 -5.37
N ARG A 28 16.23 0.69 -4.37
CA ARG A 28 15.28 -0.28 -3.82
C ARG A 28 14.10 0.39 -3.16
N ARG A 29 14.30 1.50 -2.42
CA ARG A 29 13.20 2.33 -1.90
C ARG A 29 12.29 2.88 -3.00
N ARG A 30 12.85 3.33 -4.14
CA ARG A 30 12.04 3.80 -5.28
C ARG A 30 11.19 2.68 -5.88
N GLU A 31 11.76 1.48 -6.03
CA GLU A 31 11.02 0.31 -6.52
C GLU A 31 9.90 -0.10 -5.54
N LEU A 32 10.17 -0.12 -4.22
CA LEU A 32 9.16 -0.38 -3.19
C LEU A 32 8.00 0.62 -3.24
N ARG A 33 8.32 1.91 -3.41
CA ARG A 33 7.31 2.96 -3.58
C ARG A 33 6.51 2.80 -4.87
N ARG A 34 7.15 2.35 -5.97
CA ARG A 34 6.46 2.02 -7.22
C ARG A 34 5.49 0.85 -7.03
N HIS A 35 5.90 -0.21 -6.32
CA HIS A 35 5.04 -1.34 -5.99
C HIS A 35 3.85 -0.93 -5.11
N ALA A 36 4.07 -0.06 -4.12
CA ALA A 36 2.99 0.49 -3.30
C ALA A 36 1.98 1.29 -4.13
N ASN A 37 2.45 2.09 -5.10
CA ASN A 37 1.57 2.82 -5.99
C ASN A 37 0.70 1.89 -6.85
N LEU A 38 1.31 0.88 -7.47
CA LEU A 38 0.59 -0.13 -8.26
C LEU A 38 -0.44 -0.88 -7.41
N THR A 39 -0.08 -1.21 -6.16
CA THR A 39 -0.98 -1.89 -5.22
C THR A 39 -2.19 -1.03 -4.88
N ILE A 40 -1.99 0.28 -4.64
CA ILE A 40 -3.12 1.18 -4.35
C ILE A 40 -4.01 1.39 -5.57
N GLU A 41 -3.44 1.48 -6.77
CA GLU A 41 -4.20 1.65 -8.02
C GLU A 41 -5.07 0.42 -8.29
N ASP A 42 -4.53 -0.77 -8.06
CA ASP A 42 -5.29 -2.02 -8.17
C ASP A 42 -6.40 -2.10 -7.12
N ALA A 43 -6.08 -1.77 -5.87
CA ALA A 43 -7.03 -1.78 -4.77
C ALA A 43 -8.16 -0.76 -4.94
N ARG A 44 -7.87 0.42 -5.49
CA ARG A 44 -8.88 1.42 -5.85
C ARG A 44 -9.85 0.91 -6.92
N ARG A 45 -9.39 0.03 -7.82
CA ARG A 45 -10.23 -0.56 -8.87
C ARG A 45 -11.08 -1.71 -8.35
N ASP A 46 -10.56 -2.51 -7.41
CA ASP A 46 -11.27 -3.68 -6.88
C ASP A 46 -12.21 -3.33 -5.71
N THR A 47 -11.84 -2.34 -4.89
CA THR A 47 -12.56 -1.97 -3.67
C THR A 47 -13.77 -1.10 -3.99
N LYS A 48 -14.97 -1.69 -3.92
CA LYS A 48 -16.26 -0.99 -4.10
C LYS A 48 -16.75 -0.30 -2.82
N ASN A 49 -16.14 -0.59 -1.67
CA ASN A 49 -16.53 -0.03 -0.39
C ASN A 49 -15.73 1.26 -0.08
N ALA A 50 -16.43 2.37 0.09
CA ALA A 50 -15.82 3.66 0.39
C ALA A 50 -15.06 3.69 1.74
N GLY A 51 -15.45 2.83 2.70
CA GLY A 51 -14.76 2.73 4.00
C GLY A 51 -13.36 2.11 3.86
N ASP A 52 -13.27 0.96 3.21
CA ASP A 52 -12.01 0.28 2.93
C ASP A 52 -11.08 1.15 2.06
N LEU A 53 -11.65 1.89 1.10
CA LEU A 53 -10.90 2.82 0.24
C LEU A 53 -10.22 3.93 1.06
N ARG A 54 -10.95 4.54 2.00
CA ARG A 54 -10.39 5.59 2.87
C ARG A 54 -9.27 5.06 3.75
N GLU A 55 -9.41 3.85 4.28
CA GLU A 55 -8.35 3.24 5.09
C GLU A 55 -7.11 2.93 4.25
N LEU A 56 -7.31 2.48 3.00
CA LEU A 56 -6.26 2.27 2.01
C LEU A 56 -5.46 3.54 1.72
N GLU A 57 -6.17 4.63 1.43
CA GLU A 57 -5.54 5.93 1.17
C GLU A 57 -4.79 6.46 2.39
N ALA A 58 -5.35 6.33 3.60
CA ALA A 58 -4.70 6.77 4.82
C ALA A 58 -3.37 6.03 5.08
N ARG A 59 -3.32 4.71 4.87
CA ARG A 59 -2.09 3.92 5.05
C ARG A 59 -1.03 4.25 4.00
N TYR A 60 -1.44 4.49 2.76
CA TYR A 60 -0.51 4.90 1.72
C TYR A 60 0.09 6.29 1.96
N GLN A 61 -0.71 7.26 2.43
CA GLN A 61 -0.19 8.57 2.82
C GLN A 61 0.86 8.44 3.94
N ASN A 62 0.57 7.64 4.98
CA ASN A 62 1.53 7.35 6.04
C ASN A 62 2.85 6.75 5.50
N MET A 63 2.77 5.85 4.51
CA MET A 63 3.96 5.29 3.88
C MET A 63 4.79 6.36 3.16
N LEU A 64 4.15 7.29 2.45
CA LEU A 64 4.82 8.38 1.74
C LEU A 64 5.47 9.39 2.69
N GLU A 65 4.86 9.66 3.85
CA GLU A 65 5.41 10.57 4.85
C GLU A 65 6.65 10.01 5.57
N THR A 66 6.83 8.69 5.56
CA THR A 66 7.92 8.03 6.30
C THR A 66 9.16 7.71 5.43
N SER A 67 9.08 7.85 4.10
CA SER A 67 10.15 7.49 3.15
C SER A 67 10.96 8.65 2.60
#